data_AF-A0A853FQ07-F1
#
_entry.id   AF-A0A853FQ07-F1
#
_cell.length_a   1.000
_cell.length_b   1.000
_cell.length_c   1.000
_cell.angle_alpha   90.00
_cell.angle_beta   90.00
_cell.angle_gamma   90.00
#
_symmetry.space_group_name_H-M   'P 1'
#
loop_
_entity.id
_entity.type
_entity.pdbx_description
1 polymer ?
#
loop_
_entity_poly.entity_id
_entity_poly.type
_entity_poly.pdbx_seq_one_letter_code
_entity_poly.pdbx_strand_id
1 'polypeptide(L)'
;MHDKHQVIEGLAASIPLANLDTDQIMPKQFLRGIDKAGLDKGLLYDMRFDEAGRPRETFILNRPDYARTRILLAGPNFGCGSSREHAVWGLQQFGIRAIIAPSFGEIFYSNAMNNRLLLVMASEPDVRALMDDVSVPERGHIAIDLKTMRVRSGKREIAFDLSPRHRGMFIQGQDLIGASLAHREAIEAFAARHWQTHPWLKNVAGLTFERLGASAPASFAAASPSSAPGSTPTGAMGRAR
;
A
#
# COMPACT_ATOMS: atom_id res chain seq x y z
N MET A 1 -13.63 24.49 -7.32
CA MET A 1 -13.21 23.06 -7.20
C MET A 1 -12.09 23.03 -6.16
N HIS A 2 -12.31 22.43 -4.98
CA HIS A 2 -11.31 22.46 -3.90
C HIS A 2 -10.21 21.42 -4.15
N ASP A 3 -8.96 21.91 -4.18
CA ASP A 3 -7.67 21.25 -4.40
C ASP A 3 -7.29 20.23 -3.29
N LYS A 4 -8.19 19.32 -2.92
CA LYS A 4 -8.11 18.50 -1.71
C LYS A 4 -6.88 17.56 -1.62
N HIS A 5 -6.11 17.40 -2.69
CA HIS A 5 -4.94 16.53 -2.76
C HIS A 5 -3.62 17.23 -3.12
N GLN A 6 -3.60 18.55 -3.23
CA GLN A 6 -2.40 19.27 -3.64
C GLN A 6 -1.58 19.80 -2.48
N VAL A 7 -2.22 19.99 -1.33
CA VAL A 7 -1.55 20.42 -0.10
C VAL A 7 -1.80 19.37 0.98
N ILE A 8 -0.71 18.89 1.59
CA ILE A 8 -0.76 18.09 2.81
C ILE A 8 -0.32 18.99 3.94
N GLU A 9 -1.23 19.25 4.88
CA GLU A 9 -0.94 20.10 6.02
C GLU A 9 -1.40 19.45 7.33
N GLY A 10 -0.73 19.78 8.42
CA GLY A 10 -1.11 19.34 9.74
C GLY A 10 0.00 19.47 10.77
N LEU A 11 -0.32 19.02 11.97
CA LEU A 11 0.67 18.89 13.03
C LEU A 11 1.75 17.88 12.63
N ALA A 12 2.99 18.25 12.85
CA ALA A 12 4.17 17.45 12.62
C ALA A 12 4.79 17.01 13.95
N ALA A 13 5.35 15.81 13.96
CA ALA A 13 6.13 15.29 15.08
C ALA A 13 7.51 14.85 14.59
N SER A 14 8.53 15.06 15.42
CA SER A 14 9.90 14.65 15.13
C SER A 14 10.24 13.31 15.77
N ILE A 15 10.83 12.40 14.98
CA ILE A 15 11.47 11.17 15.44
C ILE A 15 12.92 11.22 14.91
N PRO A 16 13.86 11.86 15.63
CA PRO A 16 15.20 12.17 15.15
C PRO A 16 16.14 10.95 15.23
N LEU A 17 15.70 9.82 14.68
CA LEU A 17 16.44 8.56 14.64
C LEU A 17 16.88 8.27 13.21
N ALA A 18 18.19 8.06 13.04
CA ALA A 18 18.73 7.52 11.80
C ALA A 18 18.47 6.01 11.72
N ASN A 19 18.35 5.48 10.49
CA ASN A 19 18.18 4.05 10.23
C ASN A 19 16.99 3.43 10.98
N LEU A 20 15.88 4.16 11.10
CA LEU A 20 14.66 3.61 11.68
C LEU A 20 14.10 2.55 10.72
N ASP A 21 14.33 1.28 11.03
CA ASP A 21 14.01 0.20 10.11
C ASP A 21 12.51 -0.19 10.13
N THR A 22 12.10 -0.99 9.15
CA THR A 22 10.70 -1.42 9.01
C THR A 22 10.23 -2.35 10.13
N ASP A 23 11.12 -3.02 10.85
CA ASP A 23 10.80 -3.84 12.02
C ASP A 23 10.49 -2.96 13.23
N GLN A 24 11.22 -1.86 13.39
CA GLN A 24 10.96 -0.85 14.42
C GLN A 24 9.66 -0.09 14.12
N ILE A 25 9.39 0.23 12.84
CA ILE A 25 8.14 0.88 12.43
C ILE A 25 6.96 -0.08 12.62
N MET A 26 7.10 -1.34 12.23
CA MET A 26 6.05 -2.36 12.35
C MET A 26 6.64 -3.72 12.74
N PRO A 27 6.60 -4.05 14.04
CA PRO A 27 7.11 -5.31 14.53
C PRO A 27 6.36 -6.53 13.97
N LYS A 28 7.11 -7.61 13.73
CA LYS A 28 6.62 -8.82 13.04
C LYS A 28 5.42 -9.48 13.71
N GLN A 29 5.23 -9.31 15.02
CA GLN A 29 4.10 -9.87 15.76
C GLN A 29 2.75 -9.33 15.30
N PHE A 30 2.72 -8.13 14.69
CA PHE A 30 1.51 -7.50 14.15
C PHE A 30 1.20 -7.92 12.70
N LEU A 31 2.02 -8.80 12.10
CA LEU A 31 1.91 -9.21 10.69
C LEU A 31 1.21 -10.56 10.50
N ARG A 32 0.60 -11.12 11.54
CA ARG A 32 -0.03 -12.46 11.51
C ARG A 32 -1.48 -12.43 11.02
N GLY A 33 -2.11 -11.27 11.01
CA GLY A 33 -3.48 -11.11 10.52
C GLY A 33 -3.53 -11.11 8.99
N ILE A 34 -4.65 -11.59 8.43
CA ILE A 34 -4.95 -11.44 7.00
C ILE A 34 -5.65 -10.09 6.69
N ASP A 35 -6.18 -9.44 7.72
CA ASP A 35 -6.85 -8.14 7.60
C ASP A 35 -5.81 -7.01 7.59
N LYS A 36 -6.08 -6.00 6.76
CA LYS A 36 -5.29 -4.77 6.73
C LYS A 36 -5.66 -3.82 7.87
N ALA A 37 -6.75 -4.04 8.61
CA ALA A 37 -7.18 -3.14 9.70
C ALA A 37 -6.42 -3.33 11.03
N GLY A 38 -6.35 -2.27 11.83
CA GLY A 38 -5.83 -2.29 13.21
C GLY A 38 -4.30 -2.27 13.33
N LEU A 39 -3.59 -1.95 12.24
CA LEU A 39 -2.12 -1.90 12.21
C LEU A 39 -1.57 -0.68 12.94
N ASP A 40 -2.37 0.37 13.13
CA ASP A 40 -2.04 1.54 13.94
C ASP A 40 -1.62 1.19 15.39
N LYS A 41 -2.15 0.07 15.93
CA LYS A 41 -1.78 -0.45 17.26
C LYS A 41 -0.35 -0.97 17.32
N GLY A 42 0.16 -1.49 16.20
CA GLY A 42 1.52 -2.02 16.09
C GLY A 42 2.57 -0.98 15.66
N LEU A 43 2.14 0.18 15.16
CA LEU A 43 3.04 1.23 14.70
C LEU A 43 3.98 1.67 15.83
N LEU A 44 5.29 1.57 15.61
CA LEU A 44 6.36 2.00 16.53
C LEU A 44 6.17 1.42 17.95
N TYR A 45 5.70 0.18 18.04
CA TYR A 45 5.23 -0.41 19.29
C TYR A 45 6.27 -0.35 20.42
N ASP A 46 7.52 -0.75 20.15
CA ASP A 46 8.57 -0.79 21.17
C ASP A 46 8.99 0.61 21.67
N MET A 47 8.71 1.66 20.87
CA MET A 47 8.92 3.06 21.26
C MET A 47 7.70 3.65 21.96
N ARG A 48 6.50 3.16 21.63
CA ARG A 48 5.23 3.66 22.17
C ARG A 48 4.80 2.95 23.43
N PHE A 49 5.23 1.72 23.70
CA PHE A 49 4.74 0.93 24.82
C PHE A 49 5.88 0.39 25.69
N ASP A 50 5.63 0.22 26.97
CA ASP A 50 6.52 -0.47 27.90
C ASP A 50 6.32 -2.01 27.85
N GLU A 51 7.10 -2.76 28.63
CA GLU A 51 7.00 -4.23 28.70
C GLU A 51 5.64 -4.73 29.20
N ALA A 52 4.91 -3.90 29.94
CA ALA A 52 3.55 -4.18 30.40
C ALA A 52 2.48 -3.78 29.37
N GLY A 53 2.86 -3.27 28.19
CA GLY A 53 1.96 -2.82 27.15
C GLY A 53 1.31 -1.46 27.41
N ARG A 54 1.84 -0.66 28.36
CA ARG A 54 1.31 0.67 28.68
C ARG A 54 1.98 1.74 27.81
N PRO A 55 1.24 2.78 27.36
CA PRO A 55 1.83 3.86 26.59
C PRO A 55 2.96 4.58 27.33
N ARG A 56 4.10 4.78 26.67
CA ARG A 56 5.18 5.63 27.14
C ARG A 56 4.82 7.09 26.90
N GLU A 57 4.47 7.83 27.95
CA GLU A 57 4.08 9.25 27.87
C GLU A 57 5.20 10.15 27.33
N THR A 58 6.46 9.72 27.47
CA THR A 58 7.61 10.44 26.93
C THR A 58 7.74 10.34 25.42
N PHE A 59 7.10 9.34 24.79
CA PHE A 59 7.16 9.18 23.35
C PHE A 59 6.23 10.17 22.65
N ILE A 60 6.77 10.91 21.69
CA ILE A 60 6.10 12.09 21.11
C ILE A 60 4.69 11.78 20.60
N LEU A 61 4.48 10.66 19.90
CA LEU A 61 3.18 10.31 19.32
C LEU A 61 2.14 9.82 20.35
N ASN A 62 2.55 9.54 21.58
CA ASN A 62 1.61 9.20 22.66
C ASN A 62 1.15 10.44 23.44
N ARG A 63 1.83 11.57 23.28
CA ARG A 63 1.45 12.77 24.01
C ARG A 63 0.15 13.35 23.43
N PRO A 64 -0.80 13.80 24.28
CA PRO A 64 -2.10 14.29 23.81
C PRO A 64 -2.02 15.49 22.85
N ASP A 65 -1.01 16.34 23.01
CA ASP A 65 -0.72 17.49 22.15
C ASP A 65 -0.25 17.09 20.74
N TYR A 66 0.22 15.86 20.55
CA TYR A 66 0.62 15.27 19.27
C TYR A 66 -0.36 14.22 18.71
N ALA A 67 -1.51 14.01 19.35
CA ALA A 67 -2.48 12.98 18.97
C ALA A 67 -3.04 13.12 17.53
N ARG A 68 -2.96 14.32 16.94
CA ARG A 68 -3.39 14.61 15.57
C ARG A 68 -2.22 14.79 14.60
N THR A 69 -1.08 14.19 14.89
CA THR A 69 0.09 14.22 14.00
C THR A 69 -0.28 13.66 12.62
N ARG A 70 0.01 14.43 11.58
CA ARG A 70 -0.18 14.06 10.17
C ARG A 70 1.13 13.97 9.40
N ILE A 71 2.19 14.59 9.91
CA ILE A 71 3.49 14.67 9.23
C ILE A 71 4.57 14.19 10.19
N LEU A 72 5.48 13.33 9.73
CA LEU A 72 6.66 12.94 10.52
C LEU A 72 7.91 13.61 9.96
N LEU A 73 8.75 14.13 10.83
CA LEU A 73 10.14 14.46 10.53
C LEU A 73 11.03 13.35 11.06
N ALA A 74 11.89 12.80 10.22
CA ALA A 74 12.72 11.66 10.57
C ALA A 74 14.20 11.86 10.20
N GLY A 75 15.07 11.05 10.81
CA GLY A 75 16.49 10.98 10.47
C GLY A 75 16.75 10.29 9.12
N PRO A 76 18.01 10.25 8.68
CA PRO A 76 18.38 9.63 7.40
C PRO A 76 18.09 8.12 7.39
N ASN A 77 17.87 7.58 6.19
CA ASN A 77 17.63 6.17 5.92
C ASN A 77 16.37 5.61 6.62
N PHE A 78 15.30 6.40 6.67
CA PHE A 78 14.04 5.99 7.29
C PHE A 78 13.36 4.87 6.49
N GLY A 79 12.85 3.87 7.19
CA GLY A 79 12.21 2.69 6.58
C GLY A 79 13.21 1.76 5.91
N CYS A 80 14.47 1.73 6.36
CA CYS A 80 15.43 0.75 5.87
C CYS A 80 15.08 -0.68 6.31
N GLY A 81 15.81 -1.68 5.79
CA GLY A 81 15.64 -3.07 6.18
C GLY A 81 14.64 -3.82 5.30
N SER A 82 13.78 -4.64 5.93
CA SER A 82 12.97 -5.63 5.21
C SER A 82 11.78 -5.02 4.48
N SER A 83 11.34 -5.66 3.39
CA SER A 83 10.12 -5.27 2.67
C SER A 83 8.89 -5.51 3.55
N ARG A 84 8.29 -4.43 4.07
CA ARG A 84 7.07 -4.49 4.90
C ARG A 84 6.09 -3.40 4.53
N GLU A 85 5.17 -3.71 3.62
CA GLU A 85 4.09 -2.80 3.25
C GLU A 85 3.19 -2.43 4.44
N HIS A 86 3.04 -3.35 5.40
CA HIS A 86 2.34 -3.12 6.67
C HIS A 86 2.88 -1.94 7.48
N ALA A 87 4.17 -1.60 7.35
CA ALA A 87 4.73 -0.41 8.00
C ALA A 87 4.09 0.88 7.45
N VAL A 88 3.90 0.94 6.13
CA VAL A 88 3.21 2.06 5.47
C VAL A 88 1.74 2.11 5.88
N TRP A 89 1.04 0.97 5.90
CA TRP A 89 -0.36 0.92 6.30
C TRP A 89 -0.57 1.32 7.76
N GLY A 90 0.32 0.90 8.67
CA GLY A 90 0.29 1.31 10.07
C GLY A 90 0.48 2.81 10.24
N LEU A 91 1.43 3.41 9.52
CA LEU A 91 1.62 4.87 9.49
C LEU A 91 0.35 5.59 9.00
N GLN A 92 -0.27 5.11 7.93
CA GLN A 92 -1.47 5.72 7.38
C GLN A 92 -2.70 5.57 8.27
N GLN A 93 -2.90 4.40 8.89
CA GLN A 93 -4.00 4.16 9.83
C GLN A 93 -3.86 4.98 11.11
N PHE A 94 -2.62 5.23 11.55
CA PHE A 94 -2.35 6.16 12.63
C PHE A 94 -2.68 7.62 12.26
N GLY A 95 -2.74 7.94 10.96
CA GLY A 95 -3.09 9.27 10.46
C GLY A 95 -1.94 9.99 9.75
N ILE A 96 -0.77 9.37 9.62
CA ILE A 96 0.39 9.96 8.92
C ILE A 96 0.10 10.01 7.42
N ARG A 97 0.31 11.18 6.84
CA ARG A 97 0.08 11.48 5.42
C ARG A 97 1.35 11.84 4.68
N ALA A 98 2.37 12.33 5.38
CA ALA A 98 3.67 12.59 4.81
C ALA A 98 4.80 12.34 5.81
N ILE A 99 5.99 12.03 5.29
CA ILE A 99 7.24 11.93 6.04
C ILE A 99 8.29 12.77 5.32
N ILE A 100 8.99 13.59 6.09
CA ILE A 100 10.10 14.42 5.62
C ILE A 100 11.38 13.89 6.27
N ALA A 101 12.35 13.48 5.46
CA ALA A 101 13.62 12.93 5.95
C ALA A 101 14.75 13.18 4.93
N PRO A 102 16.02 13.05 5.32
CA PRO A 102 17.14 13.19 4.39
C PRO A 102 17.18 12.11 3.32
N SER A 103 16.79 10.89 3.69
CA SER A 103 16.76 9.73 2.78
C SER A 103 15.84 8.64 3.32
N PHE A 104 15.43 7.74 2.43
CA PHE A 104 14.54 6.63 2.73
C PHE A 104 15.12 5.32 2.21
N GLY A 105 14.79 4.20 2.87
CA GLY A 105 15.06 2.88 2.31
C GLY A 105 14.30 2.67 1.00
N GLU A 106 14.97 2.15 -0.04
CA GLU A 106 14.43 2.05 -1.40
C GLU A 106 13.09 1.32 -1.46
N ILE A 107 12.99 0.17 -0.79
CA ILE A 107 11.77 -0.65 -0.79
C ILE A 107 10.64 0.07 -0.06
N PHE A 108 10.93 0.69 1.10
CA PHE A 108 9.95 1.49 1.82
C PHE A 108 9.48 2.68 0.98
N TYR A 109 10.40 3.34 0.27
CA TYR A 109 10.06 4.44 -0.63
C TYR A 109 9.06 4.00 -1.70
N SER A 110 9.33 2.89 -2.39
CA SER A 110 8.42 2.34 -3.38
C SER A 110 7.03 2.03 -2.78
N ASN A 111 6.99 1.30 -1.65
CA ASN A 111 5.73 0.94 -0.99
C ASN A 111 4.94 2.17 -0.53
N ALA A 112 5.61 3.16 0.08
CA ALA A 112 4.98 4.39 0.56
C ALA A 112 4.36 5.19 -0.58
N MET A 113 5.12 5.44 -1.64
CA MET A 113 4.67 6.21 -2.80
C MET A 113 3.51 5.52 -3.52
N ASN A 114 3.56 4.18 -3.66
CA ASN A 114 2.49 3.38 -4.27
C ASN A 114 1.19 3.38 -3.44
N ASN A 115 1.29 3.44 -2.11
CA ASN A 115 0.16 3.52 -1.20
C ASN A 115 -0.25 4.97 -0.88
N ARG A 116 0.34 5.98 -1.54
CA ARG A 116 0.06 7.42 -1.34
C ARG A 116 0.38 7.94 0.07
N LEU A 117 1.45 7.43 0.68
CA LEU A 117 2.15 8.07 1.79
C LEU A 117 3.26 8.95 1.19
N LEU A 118 3.15 10.27 1.32
CA LEU A 118 4.09 11.19 0.67
C LEU A 118 5.44 11.15 1.37
N LEU A 119 6.50 10.91 0.62
CA LEU A 119 7.87 11.01 1.13
C LEU A 119 8.55 12.23 0.51
N VAL A 120 9.03 13.12 1.37
CA VAL A 120 9.76 14.34 1.00
C VAL A 120 11.21 14.17 1.41
N MET A 121 12.09 14.21 0.42
CA MET A 121 13.53 14.25 0.65
C MET A 121 13.99 15.71 0.69
N ALA A 122 14.71 16.07 1.75
CA ALA A 122 15.30 17.41 1.94
C ALA A 122 16.70 17.27 2.53
N SER A 123 17.51 18.33 2.53
CA SER A 123 18.87 18.25 3.10
C SER A 123 18.83 17.99 4.61
N GLU A 124 19.86 17.34 5.18
CA GLU A 124 19.93 17.15 6.65
C GLU A 124 19.82 18.47 7.44
N PRO A 125 20.48 19.58 7.03
CA PRO A 125 20.28 20.87 7.68
C PRO A 125 18.83 21.36 7.64
N ASP A 126 18.15 21.21 6.51
CA ASP A 126 16.74 21.62 6.36
C ASP A 126 15.81 20.78 7.23
N VAL A 127 16.00 19.46 7.25
CA VAL A 127 15.21 18.56 8.10
C VAL A 127 15.44 18.89 9.58
N ARG A 128 16.69 19.12 9.99
CA ARG A 128 16.99 19.53 11.38
C ARG A 128 16.32 20.86 11.73
N ALA A 129 16.39 21.83 10.84
CA ALA A 129 15.76 23.13 11.07
C ALA A 129 14.23 23.02 11.15
N LEU A 130 13.61 22.13 10.37
CA LEU A 130 12.19 21.80 10.50
C LEU A 130 11.89 21.10 11.84
N MET A 131 12.75 20.19 12.30
CA MET A 131 12.59 19.53 13.61
C MET A 131 12.63 20.55 14.75
N ASP A 132 13.50 21.55 14.67
CA ASP A 132 13.58 22.63 15.65
C ASP A 132 12.31 23.49 15.65
N ASP A 133 11.78 23.82 14.46
CA ASP A 133 10.54 24.59 14.32
C ASP A 133 9.35 23.88 14.98
N VAL A 134 9.27 22.55 14.87
CA VAL A 134 8.15 21.74 15.39
C VAL A 134 8.38 21.15 16.76
N SER A 135 9.48 21.51 17.44
CA SER A 135 9.81 21.04 18.79
C SER A 135 8.73 21.35 19.84
N VAL A 136 7.86 22.32 19.53
CA VAL A 136 6.75 22.77 20.37
C VAL A 136 5.44 22.70 19.55
N PRO A 137 4.37 22.05 20.04
CA PRO A 137 3.15 21.77 19.27
C PRO A 137 2.51 23.01 18.63
N GLU A 138 2.50 24.14 19.32
CA GLU A 138 1.92 25.41 18.85
C GLU A 138 2.63 25.94 17.58
N ARG A 139 3.87 25.53 17.35
CA ARG A 139 4.67 25.84 16.17
C ARG A 139 4.80 24.64 15.22
N GLY A 140 4.21 23.51 15.58
CA GLY A 140 4.37 22.22 14.91
C GLY A 140 3.61 22.05 13.61
N HIS A 141 3.04 23.09 13.01
CA HIS A 141 2.24 22.94 11.80
C HIS A 141 3.10 23.06 10.54
N ILE A 142 3.09 22.02 9.71
CA ILE A 142 3.78 21.99 8.42
C ILE A 142 2.76 21.92 7.29
N ALA A 143 3.03 22.62 6.19
CA ALA A 143 2.31 22.49 4.94
C ALA A 143 3.26 22.06 3.80
N ILE A 144 2.86 21.04 3.05
CA ILE A 144 3.60 20.52 1.90
C ILE A 144 2.74 20.74 0.66
N ASP A 145 3.22 21.57 -0.25
CA ASP A 145 2.52 21.98 -1.47
C ASP A 145 3.15 21.28 -2.68
N LEU A 146 2.37 20.41 -3.32
CA LEU A 146 2.75 19.63 -4.49
C LEU A 146 2.63 20.41 -5.81
N LYS A 147 2.01 21.60 -5.82
CA LYS A 147 2.01 22.51 -6.97
C LYS A 147 3.31 23.31 -7.01
N THR A 148 3.69 23.90 -5.88
CA THR A 148 4.90 24.74 -5.80
C THR A 148 6.15 23.95 -5.43
N MET A 149 6.00 22.68 -5.04
CA MET A 149 7.09 21.80 -4.59
C MET A 149 7.82 22.41 -3.38
N ARG A 150 7.04 22.92 -2.42
CA ARG A 150 7.52 23.60 -1.22
C ARG A 150 6.99 22.98 0.06
N VAL A 151 7.86 22.89 1.07
CA VAL A 151 7.51 22.64 2.48
C VAL A 151 7.58 23.95 3.24
N ARG A 152 6.54 24.29 4.00
CA ARG A 152 6.46 25.50 4.83
C ARG A 152 6.30 25.12 6.30
N SER A 153 7.07 25.80 7.15
CA SER A 153 6.99 25.71 8.62
C SER A 153 7.27 27.09 9.21
N GLY A 154 6.28 27.74 9.82
CA GLY A 154 6.42 29.11 10.31
C GLY A 154 6.90 30.09 9.22
N LYS A 155 8.09 30.67 9.38
CA LYS A 155 8.73 31.58 8.40
C LYS A 155 9.62 30.86 7.39
N ARG A 156 9.82 29.55 7.54
CA ARG A 156 10.70 28.75 6.71
C ARG A 156 9.96 28.21 5.50
N GLU A 157 10.63 28.21 4.36
CA GLU A 157 10.21 27.54 3.15
C GLU A 157 11.38 26.78 2.54
N ILE A 158 11.18 25.50 2.25
CA ILE A 158 12.20 24.59 1.68
C ILE A 158 11.66 24.01 0.38
N ALA A 159 12.50 23.94 -0.66
CA ALA A 159 12.18 23.21 -1.89
C ALA A 159 12.41 21.71 -1.71
N PHE A 160 11.60 20.90 -2.37
CA PHE A 160 11.83 19.47 -2.49
C PHE A 160 11.50 18.99 -3.89
N ASP A 161 12.05 17.84 -4.27
CA ASP A 161 11.82 17.26 -5.58
C ASP A 161 10.98 15.99 -5.50
N LEU A 162 10.19 15.76 -6.56
CA LEU A 162 9.39 14.57 -6.74
C LEU A 162 9.28 14.25 -8.22
N SER A 163 9.31 12.96 -8.58
CA SER A 163 9.13 12.57 -9.98
C SER A 163 7.77 13.06 -10.51
N PRO A 164 7.67 13.47 -11.79
CA PRO A 164 6.40 13.91 -12.38
C PRO A 164 5.28 12.87 -12.23
N ARG A 165 5.64 11.58 -12.34
CA ARG A 165 4.72 10.46 -12.11
C ARG A 165 4.16 10.46 -10.69
N HIS A 166 5.03 10.47 -9.67
CA HIS A 166 4.59 10.47 -8.28
C HIS A 166 3.76 11.73 -7.97
N ARG A 167 4.23 12.89 -8.40
CA ARG A 167 3.48 14.15 -8.26
C ARG A 167 2.08 14.05 -8.87
N GLY A 168 1.96 13.50 -10.08
CA GLY A 168 0.68 13.26 -10.75
C GLY A 168 -0.23 12.33 -9.93
N MET A 169 0.29 11.21 -9.45
CA MET A 169 -0.45 10.25 -8.61
C MET A 169 -1.06 10.93 -7.37
N PHE A 170 -0.28 11.75 -6.65
CA PHE A 170 -0.79 12.46 -5.48
C PHE A 170 -1.84 13.51 -5.86
N ILE A 171 -1.58 14.37 -6.86
CA ILE A 171 -2.50 15.45 -7.26
C ILE A 171 -3.83 14.88 -7.77
N GLN A 172 -3.79 13.79 -8.53
CA GLN A 172 -4.98 13.15 -9.10
C GLN A 172 -5.66 12.19 -8.12
N GLY A 173 -5.05 11.93 -6.96
CA GLY A 173 -5.55 10.97 -5.97
C GLY A 173 -5.52 9.52 -6.45
N GLN A 174 -4.72 9.22 -7.48
CA GLN A 174 -4.61 7.88 -8.08
C GLN A 174 -3.55 7.05 -7.34
N ASP A 175 -3.89 5.82 -6.98
CA ASP A 175 -2.89 4.79 -6.67
C ASP A 175 -2.43 4.09 -7.96
N LEU A 176 -1.56 3.08 -7.85
CA LEU A 176 -1.08 2.33 -9.02
C LEU A 176 -2.23 1.71 -9.83
N ILE A 177 -3.26 1.20 -9.15
CA ILE A 177 -4.41 0.57 -9.81
C ILE A 177 -5.18 1.64 -10.58
N GLY A 178 -5.47 2.78 -9.95
CA GLY A 178 -6.11 3.93 -10.59
C GLY A 178 -5.34 4.42 -11.82
N ALA A 179 -4.01 4.50 -11.73
CA ALA A 179 -3.16 4.88 -12.85
C ALA A 179 -3.23 3.85 -14.00
N SER A 180 -3.22 2.55 -13.71
CA SER A 180 -3.40 1.51 -14.73
C SER A 180 -4.81 1.54 -15.34
N LEU A 181 -5.85 1.78 -14.52
CA LEU A 181 -7.23 1.89 -14.96
C LEU A 181 -7.46 3.10 -15.87
N ALA A 182 -6.72 4.19 -15.69
CA ALA A 182 -6.75 5.34 -16.58
C ALA A 182 -6.30 5.00 -18.03
N HIS A 183 -5.59 3.89 -18.22
CA HIS A 183 -5.17 3.39 -19.53
C HIS A 183 -6.03 2.25 -20.06
N ARG A 184 -7.17 1.93 -19.44
CA ARG A 184 -8.01 0.78 -19.79
C ARG A 184 -8.34 0.72 -21.29
N GLU A 185 -8.83 1.80 -21.88
CA GLU A 185 -9.20 1.83 -23.30
C GLU A 185 -7.99 1.58 -24.22
N ALA A 186 -6.83 2.13 -23.88
CA ALA A 186 -5.60 1.91 -24.65
C ALA A 186 -5.12 0.45 -24.54
N ILE A 187 -5.23 -0.16 -23.35
CA ILE A 187 -4.92 -1.57 -23.10
C ILE A 187 -5.87 -2.47 -23.90
N GLU A 188 -7.17 -2.19 -23.87
CA GLU A 188 -8.19 -2.95 -24.62
C GLU A 188 -7.97 -2.84 -26.14
N ALA A 189 -7.70 -1.64 -26.64
CA ALA A 189 -7.43 -1.40 -28.06
C ALA A 189 -6.13 -2.09 -28.51
N PHE A 190 -5.08 -2.06 -27.68
CA PHE A 190 -3.85 -2.81 -27.93
C PHE A 190 -4.13 -4.32 -27.96
N ALA A 191 -4.82 -4.85 -26.95
CA ALA A 191 -5.14 -6.27 -26.84
C ALA A 191 -5.96 -6.75 -28.04
N ALA A 192 -6.99 -6.00 -28.46
CA ALA A 192 -7.80 -6.32 -29.63
C ALA A 192 -6.94 -6.43 -30.90
N ARG A 193 -6.06 -5.45 -31.16
CA ARG A 193 -5.14 -5.48 -32.30
C ARG A 193 -4.14 -6.63 -32.20
N HIS A 194 -3.59 -6.88 -31.02
CA HIS A 194 -2.63 -7.95 -30.78
C HIS A 194 -3.24 -9.33 -31.07
N TRP A 195 -4.48 -9.58 -30.62
CA TRP A 195 -5.18 -10.84 -30.89
C TRP A 195 -5.59 -11.01 -32.34
N GLN A 196 -5.92 -9.93 -33.06
CA GLN A 196 -6.19 -10.00 -34.49
C GLN A 196 -4.95 -10.35 -35.30
N THR A 197 -3.78 -9.80 -34.91
CA THR A 197 -2.51 -10.01 -35.62
C THR A 197 -1.80 -11.30 -35.23
N HIS A 198 -2.02 -11.78 -34.00
CA HIS A 198 -1.39 -12.98 -33.45
C HIS A 198 -2.43 -13.93 -32.85
N PRO A 199 -3.39 -14.44 -33.65
CA PRO A 199 -4.50 -15.25 -33.15
C PRO A 199 -4.03 -16.54 -32.45
N TRP A 200 -2.87 -17.09 -32.82
CA TRP A 200 -2.29 -18.28 -32.20
C TRP A 200 -1.79 -18.08 -30.76
N LEU A 201 -1.63 -16.83 -30.30
CA LEU A 201 -1.28 -16.52 -28.90
C LEU A 201 -2.51 -16.39 -28.00
N LYS A 202 -3.72 -16.41 -28.57
CA LYS A 202 -4.95 -16.30 -27.78
C LYS A 202 -5.32 -17.68 -27.22
N ASN A 203 -5.58 -17.75 -25.91
CA ASN A 203 -6.03 -18.97 -25.23
C ASN A 203 -5.07 -20.18 -25.37
N VAL A 204 -3.75 -19.94 -25.40
CA VAL A 204 -2.75 -21.03 -25.55
C VAL A 204 -2.93 -22.11 -24.49
N ALA A 205 -3.15 -21.72 -23.23
CA ALA A 205 -3.34 -22.67 -22.14
C ALA A 205 -4.58 -23.56 -22.35
N GLY A 206 -5.74 -22.97 -22.70
CA GLY A 206 -6.97 -23.73 -22.96
C GLY A 206 -6.83 -24.66 -24.16
N LEU A 207 -6.27 -24.17 -25.28
CA LEU A 207 -6.00 -24.99 -26.47
C LEU A 207 -5.02 -26.13 -26.18
N THR A 208 -4.05 -25.90 -25.29
CA THR A 208 -3.10 -26.93 -24.87
C THR A 208 -3.79 -28.00 -24.04
N PHE A 209 -4.64 -27.62 -23.08
CA PHE A 209 -5.44 -28.58 -22.30
C PHE A 209 -6.38 -29.40 -23.19
N GLU A 210 -7.07 -28.77 -24.15
CA GLU A 210 -7.94 -29.47 -25.11
C GLU A 210 -7.15 -30.49 -25.94
N ARG A 211 -5.97 -30.10 -26.45
CA ARG A 211 -5.09 -30.99 -27.23
C ARG A 211 -4.57 -32.16 -26.41
N LEU A 212 -4.17 -31.92 -25.16
CA LEU A 212 -3.68 -32.96 -24.23
C LEU A 212 -4.82 -33.88 -23.75
N GLY A 213 -6.02 -33.34 -23.55
CA GLY A 213 -7.22 -34.12 -23.21
C GLY A 213 -7.75 -34.95 -24.39
N ALA A 214 -7.65 -34.43 -25.62
CA ALA A 214 -8.03 -35.14 -26.85
C ALA A 214 -6.99 -36.17 -27.31
N SER A 215 -5.81 -36.22 -26.69
CA SER A 215 -4.73 -37.16 -27.01
C SER A 215 -4.49 -38.24 -25.94
N ALA A 216 -5.42 -38.44 -25.01
CA ALA A 216 -5.38 -39.62 -24.15
C ALA A 216 -5.57 -40.89 -25.00
N PRO A 217 -4.59 -41.82 -25.07
CA PRO A 217 -4.78 -43.10 -25.74
C PRO A 217 -5.84 -43.93 -25.01
N ALA A 218 -6.61 -44.73 -25.77
CA ALA A 218 -7.67 -45.62 -25.29
C ALA A 218 -7.17 -46.83 -24.46
N SER A 219 -6.13 -46.66 -23.64
CA SER A 219 -5.53 -47.71 -22.81
C SER A 219 -5.51 -47.36 -21.32
N PHE A 220 -6.60 -46.79 -20.81
CA PHE A 220 -6.89 -46.80 -19.36
C PHE A 220 -8.38 -47.10 -19.09
N ALA A 221 -9.01 -47.87 -19.97
CA ALA A 221 -10.25 -48.57 -19.65
C ALA A 221 -9.94 -49.81 -18.79
N ALA A 222 -9.62 -49.61 -17.52
CA ALA A 222 -9.69 -50.65 -16.50
C ALA A 222 -9.64 -50.05 -15.08
N ALA A 223 -10.80 -49.66 -14.58
CA ALA A 223 -11.26 -49.94 -13.21
C ALA A 223 -12.63 -49.27 -13.01
N SER A 224 -13.69 -49.89 -13.53
CA SER A 224 -15.02 -49.69 -12.97
C SER A 224 -15.19 -50.63 -11.78
N PRO A 225 -15.61 -50.17 -10.59
CA PRO A 225 -16.34 -51.03 -9.69
C PRO A 225 -17.78 -51.15 -10.20
N SER A 226 -18.14 -52.36 -10.63
CA SER A 226 -19.52 -52.76 -10.87
C SER A 226 -20.24 -52.92 -9.54
N SER A 227 -21.38 -52.24 -9.38
CA SER A 227 -22.61 -52.85 -8.86
C SER A 227 -23.82 -51.97 -9.18
N ALA A 228 -24.52 -52.33 -10.25
CA ALA A 228 -25.97 -52.13 -10.37
C ALA A 228 -26.67 -53.35 -9.68
N PRO A 229 -27.99 -53.38 -9.39
CA PRO A 229 -29.06 -53.20 -10.41
C PRO A 229 -30.30 -52.42 -9.88
N GLY A 230 -31.16 -51.89 -10.73
CA GLY A 230 -32.26 -52.71 -11.21
C GLY A 230 -33.23 -51.95 -12.10
N SER A 231 -33.58 -52.64 -13.17
CA SER A 231 -34.47 -52.33 -14.26
C SER A 231 -35.94 -52.16 -13.87
N THR A 232 -36.61 -51.32 -14.65
CA THR A 232 -38.06 -51.27 -14.89
C THR A 232 -38.70 -52.63 -15.14
N PRO A 233 -40.04 -52.71 -15.00
CA PRO A 233 -40.79 -53.33 -16.07
C PRO A 233 -42.05 -52.55 -16.50
N THR A 234 -42.32 -52.72 -17.78
CA THR A 234 -43.51 -52.45 -18.58
C THR A 234 -44.83 -52.90 -17.94
N GLY A 235 -45.93 -52.19 -18.19
CA GLY A 235 -47.29 -52.67 -17.88
C GLY A 235 -48.39 -51.67 -18.21
N ALA A 236 -49.34 -52.07 -19.05
CA ALA A 236 -50.37 -51.24 -19.68
C ALA A 236 -51.63 -50.99 -18.82
N MET A 237 -52.49 -50.11 -19.36
CA MET A 237 -53.95 -50.01 -19.17
C MET A 237 -54.51 -49.41 -17.87
N GLY A 238 -55.43 -48.45 -18.04
CA GLY A 238 -56.61 -48.38 -17.17
C GLY A 238 -57.14 -46.99 -16.81
N ARG A 239 -57.93 -46.40 -17.72
CA ARG A 239 -59.22 -45.71 -17.48
C ARG A 239 -59.45 -44.88 -16.20
N ALA A 240 -59.92 -43.66 -16.49
CA ALA A 240 -61.17 -43.03 -16.04
C ALA A 240 -61.17 -42.09 -14.82
N ARG A 241 -61.68 -40.89 -15.16
CA ARG A 241 -62.32 -39.83 -14.38
C ARG A 241 -61.43 -38.87 -13.61
#